data_AF-A0A9J6E389-F1
#
_entry.id   AF-A0A9J6E389-F1
#
_cell.length_a   1.000
_cell.length_b   1.000
_cell.length_c   1.000
_cell.angle_alpha   90.00
_cell.angle_beta   90.00
_cell.angle_gamma   90.00
#
_symmetry.space_group_name_H-M   'P 1'
#
loop_
_entity.id
_entity.type
_entity.pdbx_description
1 polymer ?
#
loop_
_entity_poly.entity_id
_entity_poly.type
_entity_poly.pdbx_seq_one_letter_code
_entity_poly.pdbx_strand_id
1 'polypeptide(L)'
;MVELHIPPALSAPRRWRSYKEDEEAAICWQPLAECVSGDIARVSTSFEHPCDSSEVIQVIIDPPHIFKCIRNNLLKAGKFLLPSDKEVQHFHFEALLDYEEQQAGLRAVPKLTKAHIRPNAFQKLSVKLAVQASLL
;
A
#
# COMPACT_ATOMS: atom_id res chain seq x y z
N MET A 1 -1.02 39.38 -24.69
CA MET A 1 -1.61 38.30 -25.50
C MET A 1 -0.44 37.40 -25.90
N VAL A 2 -0.16 36.38 -25.09
CA VAL A 2 1.00 35.49 -25.29
C VAL A 2 0.43 34.14 -25.71
N GLU A 3 0.63 33.77 -26.97
CA GLU A 3 0.30 32.44 -27.48
C GLU A 3 1.15 31.39 -26.76
N LEU A 4 0.48 30.49 -26.03
CA LEU A 4 1.09 29.28 -25.50
C LEU A 4 1.19 28.27 -26.64
N HIS A 5 2.40 28.08 -27.17
CA HIS A 5 2.72 27.02 -28.12
C HIS A 5 2.70 25.68 -27.38
N ILE A 6 1.61 24.91 -27.53
CA ILE A 6 1.46 23.58 -26.95
C ILE A 6 2.22 22.58 -27.83
N PRO A 7 3.22 21.83 -27.30
CA PRO A 7 3.96 20.85 -28.10
C PRO A 7 3.07 19.64 -28.47
N PRO A 8 3.27 19.05 -29.67
CA PRO A 8 2.44 17.96 -30.18
C PRO A 8 2.91 16.62 -29.60
N ALA A 9 2.56 16.35 -28.34
CA ALA A 9 2.93 15.09 -27.67
C ALA A 9 1.73 14.42 -26.97
N LEU A 10 0.50 14.73 -27.37
CA LEU A 10 -0.74 14.20 -26.78
C LEU A 10 -1.48 13.16 -27.65
N SER A 11 -0.82 12.56 -28.65
CA SER A 11 -1.46 11.59 -29.56
C SER A 11 -0.89 10.17 -29.56
N ALA A 12 -0.06 9.79 -28.58
CA ALA A 12 0.40 8.40 -28.45
C ALA A 12 -0.14 7.76 -27.16
N PRO A 13 -0.61 6.49 -27.20
CA PRO A 13 -1.00 5.78 -25.98
C PRO A 13 0.22 5.71 -25.07
N ARG A 14 0.09 6.23 -23.84
CA ARG A 14 1.16 6.17 -22.85
C ARG A 14 1.48 4.71 -22.57
N ARG A 15 2.54 4.22 -23.21
CA ARG A 15 3.18 2.95 -22.89
C ARG A 15 3.68 3.07 -21.46
N TRP A 16 2.92 2.49 -20.51
CA TRP A 16 3.36 2.37 -19.13
C TRP A 16 4.71 1.67 -19.13
N ARG A 17 5.73 2.41 -18.70
CA ARG A 17 7.11 1.95 -18.60
C ARG A 17 7.08 0.79 -17.60
N SER A 18 7.40 -0.41 -18.08
CA SER A 18 7.43 -1.64 -17.27
C SER A 18 8.25 -1.37 -16.00
N TYR A 19 7.58 -1.47 -14.85
CA TYR A 19 8.19 -1.28 -13.55
C TYR A 19 9.17 -2.45 -13.38
N LYS A 20 10.47 -2.15 -13.39
CA LYS A 20 11.49 -3.16 -13.06
C LYS A 20 11.21 -3.65 -11.65
N GLU A 21 11.28 -4.95 -11.49
CA GLU A 21 11.13 -5.68 -10.23
C GLU A 21 12.18 -5.18 -9.22
N ASP A 22 11.76 -4.26 -8.36
CA ASP A 22 12.44 -4.04 -7.08
C ASP A 22 11.91 -5.11 -6.13
N GLU A 23 12.78 -6.05 -5.74
CA GLU A 23 12.44 -7.23 -4.90
C GLU A 23 11.75 -6.86 -3.58
N GLU A 24 11.96 -5.64 -3.09
CA GLU A 24 11.32 -5.05 -1.91
C GLU A 24 9.81 -4.81 -2.09
N ALA A 25 9.36 -4.49 -3.31
CA ALA A 25 7.94 -4.28 -3.58
C ALA A 25 7.19 -5.61 -3.52
N ALA A 26 7.76 -6.69 -4.06
CA ALA A 26 7.13 -8.02 -4.17
C ALA A 26 6.63 -8.59 -2.83
N ILE A 27 7.28 -8.21 -1.74
CA ILE A 27 6.99 -8.59 -0.36
C ILE A 27 5.61 -8.10 0.10
N CYS A 28 5.33 -6.82 -0.19
CA CYS A 28 4.06 -6.18 0.18
C CYS A 28 2.89 -6.75 -0.63
N TRP A 29 3.18 -7.35 -1.79
CA TRP A 29 2.21 -7.98 -2.68
C TRP A 29 1.95 -9.48 -2.38
N GLN A 30 2.66 -10.12 -1.44
CA GLN A 30 2.51 -11.56 -1.19
C GLN A 30 1.09 -11.99 -0.77
N PRO A 31 0.39 -11.29 0.14
CA PRO A 31 -1.02 -11.60 0.43
C PRO A 31 -1.97 -11.23 -0.72
N LEU A 32 -1.49 -10.47 -1.70
CA LEU A 32 -2.28 -9.90 -2.79
C LEU A 32 -2.27 -10.75 -4.06
N ALA A 33 -1.14 -11.40 -4.33
CA ALA A 33 -0.94 -12.34 -5.44
C ALA A 33 -1.89 -13.55 -5.36
N GLU A 34 -2.16 -14.01 -4.13
CA GLU A 34 -3.04 -15.15 -3.85
C GLU A 34 -4.49 -14.89 -4.30
N CYS A 35 -4.98 -13.65 -4.16
CA CYS A 35 -6.35 -13.29 -4.53
C CYS A 35 -6.60 -13.19 -6.05
N VAL A 36 -5.54 -13.06 -6.87
CA VAL A 36 -5.68 -12.86 -8.33
C VAL A 36 -5.30 -14.11 -9.12
N SER A 37 -4.34 -14.90 -8.65
CA SER A 37 -3.83 -16.05 -9.40
C SER A 37 -3.72 -17.36 -8.60
N GLY A 38 -3.86 -17.34 -7.28
CA GLY A 38 -3.62 -18.52 -6.43
C GLY A 38 -2.17 -19.03 -6.42
N ASP A 39 -1.27 -18.39 -7.17
CA ASP A 39 0.14 -18.75 -7.29
C ASP A 39 1.00 -17.48 -7.31
N ILE A 40 1.82 -17.29 -6.27
CA ILE A 40 2.63 -16.08 -6.06
C ILE A 40 3.65 -15.90 -7.19
N ALA A 41 4.05 -17.00 -7.85
CA ALA A 41 5.03 -16.97 -8.92
C ALA A 41 4.46 -16.52 -10.29
N ARG A 42 3.13 -16.42 -10.46
CA ARG A 42 2.50 -16.12 -11.76
C ARG A 42 1.30 -15.18 -11.63
N VAL A 43 1.50 -14.00 -11.05
CA VAL A 43 0.43 -13.00 -11.02
C VAL A 43 0.27 -12.36 -12.40
N SER A 44 -0.83 -12.67 -13.10
CA SER A 44 -1.29 -11.89 -14.25
C SER A 44 -2.30 -10.85 -13.79
N THR A 45 -2.04 -9.56 -14.05
CA THR A 45 -2.95 -8.46 -13.70
C THR A 45 -3.91 -8.09 -14.83
N SER A 46 -4.04 -8.96 -15.84
CA SER A 46 -4.84 -8.69 -17.01
C SER A 46 -5.40 -9.95 -17.67
N PHE A 47 -6.52 -9.79 -18.38
CA PHE A 47 -7.15 -10.85 -19.16
C PHE A 47 -7.76 -10.27 -20.45
N GLU A 48 -8.01 -11.12 -21.44
CA GLU A 48 -8.58 -10.73 -22.73
C GLU A 48 -10.05 -10.31 -22.58
N HIS A 49 -10.47 -9.30 -23.33
CA HIS A 49 -11.86 -8.86 -23.31
C HIS A 49 -12.78 -9.97 -23.89
N PRO A 50 -13.89 -10.34 -23.21
CA PRO A 50 -14.68 -11.52 -23.56
C PRO A 50 -15.37 -11.43 -24.94
N CYS A 51 -15.54 -10.23 -25.49
CA CYS A 51 -16.14 -10.01 -26.81
C CYS A 51 -15.14 -9.53 -27.89
N ASP A 52 -13.91 -9.18 -27.52
CA ASP A 52 -12.91 -8.64 -28.45
C ASP A 52 -11.50 -9.06 -28.03
N SER A 53 -10.93 -10.03 -28.74
CA SER A 53 -9.57 -10.53 -28.46
C SER A 53 -8.46 -9.51 -28.72
N SER A 54 -8.76 -8.37 -29.34
CA SER A 54 -7.79 -7.29 -29.56
C SER A 54 -7.65 -6.35 -28.36
N GLU A 55 -8.58 -6.42 -27.39
CA GLU A 55 -8.56 -5.61 -26.18
C GLU A 55 -8.19 -6.42 -24.93
N VAL A 56 -7.47 -5.76 -24.02
CA VAL A 56 -7.02 -6.35 -22.77
C VAL A 56 -7.61 -5.57 -21.60
N ILE A 57 -8.28 -6.27 -20.70
CA ILE A 57 -8.82 -5.71 -19.46
C ILE A 57 -7.75 -5.80 -18.38
N GLN A 58 -7.47 -4.67 -17.73
CA GLN A 58 -6.54 -4.57 -16.62
C GLN A 58 -7.31 -4.61 -15.29
N VAL A 59 -6.85 -5.43 -14.35
CA VAL A 59 -7.42 -5.52 -13.00
C VAL A 59 -6.65 -4.59 -12.08
N ILE A 60 -7.37 -3.63 -11.49
CA ILE A 60 -6.83 -2.71 -10.50
C ILE A 60 -7.45 -3.05 -9.16
N ILE A 61 -6.60 -3.14 -8.14
CA ILE A 61 -7.03 -3.39 -6.77
C ILE A 61 -7.16 -2.05 -6.06
N ASP A 62 -8.18 -1.93 -5.21
CA ASP A 62 -8.46 -0.76 -4.39
C ASP A 62 -7.37 -0.54 -3.32
N PRO A 63 -6.44 0.43 -3.48
CA PRO A 63 -5.30 0.58 -2.58
C PRO A 63 -5.70 0.93 -1.13
N PRO A 64 -6.65 1.85 -0.87
CA PRO A 64 -7.23 2.07 0.46
C PRO A 64 -7.63 0.80 1.21
N HIS A 65 -8.19 -0.18 0.51
CA HIS A 65 -8.63 -1.44 1.13
C HIS A 65 -7.45 -2.34 1.50
N ILE A 66 -6.40 -2.38 0.68
CA ILE A 66 -5.17 -3.11 0.99
C ILE A 66 -4.55 -2.62 2.30
N PHE A 67 -4.39 -1.30 2.47
CA PHE A 67 -3.81 -0.73 3.69
C PHE A 67 -4.60 -1.10 4.95
N LYS A 68 -5.94 -1.16 4.84
CA LYS A 68 -6.79 -1.62 5.95
C LYS A 68 -6.53 -3.09 6.27
N CYS A 69 -6.41 -3.95 5.26
CA CYS A 69 -6.13 -5.37 5.44
C CYS A 69 -4.77 -5.58 6.11
N ILE A 70 -3.72 -4.91 5.63
CA ILE A 70 -2.38 -4.95 6.23
C ILE A 70 -2.46 -4.52 7.70
N ARG A 71 -2.96 -3.32 8.00
CA ARG A 71 -3.07 -2.84 9.39
C ARG A 71 -3.86 -3.82 10.27
N ASN A 72 -5.00 -4.32 9.79
CA ASN A 72 -5.82 -5.25 10.58
C ASN A 72 -5.11 -6.58 10.84
N ASN A 73 -4.33 -7.07 9.87
CA ASN A 73 -3.53 -8.27 10.03
C ASN A 73 -2.43 -8.04 11.08
N LEU A 74 -1.72 -6.90 11.03
CA LEU A 74 -0.73 -6.53 12.05
C LEU A 74 -1.34 -6.49 13.45
N LEU A 75 -2.51 -5.88 13.59
CA LEU A 75 -3.20 -5.77 14.88
C LEU A 75 -3.72 -7.12 15.41
N LYS A 76 -3.99 -8.09 14.53
CA LYS A 76 -4.48 -9.42 14.90
C LYS A 76 -3.34 -10.39 15.18
N ALA A 77 -2.34 -10.43 14.32
CA ALA A 77 -1.20 -11.36 14.39
C ALA A 77 -0.07 -10.82 15.29
N GLY A 78 0.00 -9.51 15.50
CA GLY A 78 1.02 -8.84 16.31
C GLY A 78 2.37 -8.68 15.60
N LYS A 79 2.59 -9.30 14.44
CA LYS A 79 3.85 -9.24 13.71
C LYS A 79 3.72 -9.52 12.21
N PHE A 80 4.71 -9.07 11.45
CA PHE A 80 4.97 -9.43 10.06
C PHE A 80 6.38 -9.98 9.90
N LEU A 81 6.52 -10.97 9.01
CA LEU A 81 7.82 -11.43 8.54
C LEU A 81 8.13 -10.73 7.22
N LEU A 82 9.31 -10.14 7.15
CA LEU A 82 9.88 -9.64 5.91
C LEU A 82 10.72 -10.76 5.29
N PRO A 83 10.79 -10.85 3.95
CA PRO A 83 11.61 -11.80 3.21
C PRO A 83 13.10 -11.73 3.49
N SER A 84 13.58 -10.66 4.13
CA SER A 84 14.93 -10.62 4.70
C SER A 84 15.06 -11.38 6.04
N ASP A 85 14.12 -12.25 6.39
CA ASP A 85 13.95 -12.92 7.69
C ASP A 85 13.91 -11.97 8.91
N LYS A 86 13.58 -10.69 8.67
CA LYS A 86 13.38 -9.71 9.74
C LYS A 86 11.92 -9.68 10.12
N GLU A 87 11.62 -9.36 11.38
CA GLU A 87 10.25 -9.20 11.83
C GLU A 87 9.92 -7.76 12.22
N VAL A 88 8.73 -7.32 11.82
CA VAL A 88 8.14 -6.07 12.29
C VAL A 88 7.01 -6.43 13.24
N GLN A 89 7.22 -6.13 14.51
CA GLN A 89 6.22 -6.36 15.55
C GLN A 89 5.40 -5.10 15.82
N HIS A 90 4.15 -5.29 16.22
CA HIS A 90 3.26 -4.21 16.65
C HIS A 90 3.85 -3.42 17.83
N PHE A 91 4.61 -4.09 18.70
CA PHE A 91 5.37 -3.47 19.80
C PHE A 91 6.30 -2.33 19.36
N HIS A 92 6.90 -2.41 18.17
CA HIS A 92 7.80 -1.34 17.69
C HIS A 92 7.06 -0.01 17.53
N PHE A 93 5.79 -0.05 17.12
CA PHE A 93 4.95 1.14 17.03
C PHE A 93 4.58 1.68 18.40
N GLU A 94 4.30 0.79 19.36
CA GLU A 94 3.99 1.17 20.74
C GLU A 94 5.17 1.90 21.39
N ALA A 95 6.37 1.32 21.28
CA ALA A 95 7.60 1.93 21.79
C ALA A 95 7.90 3.29 21.14
N LEU A 96 7.65 3.43 19.83
CA LEU A 96 7.82 4.70 19.13
C LEU A 96 6.86 5.78 19.63
N LEU A 97 5.59 5.43 19.83
CA LEU A 97 4.60 6.37 20.36
C LEU A 97 4.96 6.81 21.78
N ASP A 98 5.37 5.87 22.64
CA ASP A 98 5.77 6.18 24.02
C ASP A 98 7.01 7.08 24.07
N TYR A 99 7.98 6.86 23.18
CA TYR A 99 9.15 7.73 23.04
C TYR A 99 8.79 9.14 22.58
N GLU A 100 7.93 9.27 21.57
CA GLU A 100 7.46 10.56 21.03
C GLU A 100 6.57 11.33 22.02
N GLU A 101 5.81 10.63 22.87
CA GLU A 101 5.00 11.25 23.93
C GLU A 101 5.85 11.96 24.99
N GLN A 102 7.09 11.49 25.20
CA GLN A 102 8.04 12.09 26.15
C GLN A 102 8.76 13.34 25.60
N GLN A 103 8.74 13.55 24.28
CA GLN A 103 9.42 14.71 23.66
C GLN A 103 8.58 15.99 23.80
N ALA A 104 9.19 17.04 24.35
CA ALA A 104 8.55 18.32 24.66
C ALA A 104 8.41 19.25 23.44
N GLY A 105 7.70 18.79 22.40
CA GLY A 105 7.13 19.64 21.35
C GLY A 105 7.63 19.41 19.92
N LEU A 106 8.81 18.80 19.73
CA LEU A 106 9.30 18.41 18.41
C LEU A 106 9.21 16.89 18.26
N ARG A 107 8.16 16.45 17.56
CA ARG A 107 7.88 15.04 17.26
C ARG A 107 8.30 14.72 15.84
N ALA A 108 9.03 13.63 15.64
CA ALA A 108 9.28 13.11 14.30
C ALA A 108 7.97 12.62 13.69
N VAL A 109 7.04 12.13 14.53
CA VAL A 109 5.79 11.54 14.09
C VAL A 109 4.56 12.20 14.75
N PRO A 110 4.24 13.46 14.41
CA PRO A 110 3.20 14.24 15.10
C PRO A 110 1.78 13.71 14.86
N LYS A 111 1.58 12.91 13.81
CA LYS A 111 0.28 12.34 13.44
C LYS A 111 0.02 10.98 14.07
N LEU A 112 1.05 10.31 14.60
CA LEU A 112 0.88 9.03 15.29
C LEU A 112 0.23 9.29 16.64
N THR A 113 -0.86 8.56 16.87
CA THR A 113 -1.67 8.68 18.09
C THR A 113 -2.08 7.30 18.56
N LYS A 114 -2.58 7.21 19.80
CA LYS A 114 -3.11 5.95 20.37
C LYS A 114 -4.18 5.30 19.49
N ALA A 115 -4.95 6.10 18.73
CA ALA A 115 -5.97 5.60 17.81
C ALA A 115 -5.40 4.83 16.60
N HIS A 116 -4.13 5.03 16.24
CA HIS A 116 -3.47 4.29 15.16
C HIS A 116 -3.02 2.90 15.63
N ILE A 117 -2.56 2.82 16.88
CA ILE A 117 -2.01 1.60 17.48
C ILE A 117 -3.11 0.72 18.07
N ARG A 118 -4.07 1.31 18.77
CA ARG A 118 -5.18 0.61 19.44
C ARG A 118 -6.53 1.20 18.97
N PRO A 119 -6.90 1.02 17.69
CA PRO A 119 -8.14 1.55 17.14
C PRO A 119 -9.37 0.82 17.71
N ASN A 120 -10.42 1.59 18.01
CA ASN A 120 -11.75 1.05 18.31
C ASN A 120 -12.42 0.44 17.04
N ALA A 121 -13.58 -0.21 17.20
CA ALA A 121 -14.27 -0.89 16.09
C ALA A 121 -14.58 0.04 14.91
N PHE A 122 -15.01 1.28 15.17
CA PHE A 122 -15.28 2.27 14.11
C PHE A 122 -14.00 2.83 13.49
N GLN A 123 -12.95 3.04 14.28
CA GLN A 123 -11.64 3.51 13.83
C GLN A 123 -10.93 2.46 12.96
N LYS A 124 -11.17 1.17 13.19
CA LYS A 124 -10.72 0.09 12.29
C LYS A 124 -11.33 0.20 10.89
N LEU A 125 -12.47 0.85 10.72
CA LEU A 125 -13.05 1.06 9.38
C LEU A 125 -12.46 2.29 8.66
N SER A 126 -11.80 3.18 9.40
CA SER A 126 -11.19 4.39 8.83
C SER A 126 -9.95 4.06 8.00
N VAL A 127 -10.04 4.36 6.70
CA VAL A 127 -8.90 4.32 5.76
C VAL A 127 -7.85 5.36 6.15
N LYS A 128 -8.28 6.55 6.59
CA LYS A 128 -7.37 7.64 6.96
C LYS A 128 -6.37 7.19 8.03
N LEU A 129 -6.85 6.53 9.08
CA LEU A 129 -6.00 6.01 10.15
C LEU A 129 -5.10 4.87 9.67
N ALA A 130 -5.56 4.03 8.74
CA ALA A 130 -4.71 2.98 8.16
C ALA A 130 -3.54 3.57 7.38
N VAL A 131 -3.82 4.49 6.46
CA VAL A 131 -2.80 5.09 5.59
C VAL A 131 -1.81 5.93 6.38
N GLN A 132 -2.29 6.70 7.38
CA GLN A 132 -1.40 7.50 8.23
C GLN A 132 -0.46 6.65 9.10
N ALA A 133 -0.84 5.43 9.46
CA ALA A 133 0.03 4.51 10.19
C ALA A 133 1.03 3.78 9.29
N SER A 134 0.68 3.55 8.02
CA SER A 134 1.50 2.80 7.06
C SER A 134 2.54 3.64 6.31
N LEU A 135 2.43 4.97 6.34
CA LEU A 135 3.36 5.92 5.69
C LEU A 135 4.35 6.55 6.68
N LEU A 136 4.58 5.89 7.81
CA LEU A 136 5.56 6.26 8.83
C LEU A 136 6.86 5.49 8.59
#